data_AF-A0A497GAU5-F1
#
_entry.id   AF-A0A497GAU5-F1
#
_cell.length_a   1.000
_cell.length_b   1.000
_cell.length_c   1.000
_cell.angle_alpha   90.00
_cell.angle_beta   90.00
_cell.angle_gamma   90.00
#
_symmetry.space_group_name_H-M   'P 1'
#
loop_
_entity.id
_entity.type
_entity.pdbx_description
1 polymer ?
#
loop_
_entity_poly.entity_id
_entity_poly.type
_entity_poly.pdbx_seq_one_letter_code
_entity_poly.pdbx_strand_id
1 'polypeptide(L)'
;RVGGLDATEGVLRLYNNLRREDINLILTNGCIISWFNVIDIEEVYRTTRIPIICLTYEYSDGIEEYIRRYFKDDIAERLEMYKKLGKREKVYIKKGRKYVYVRFLGLSLEEVRTALNSLIYSGVVPEPLRIANLIARALLKVLYCE
;
A
#
# COMPACT_ATOMS: atom_id res chain seq x y z
N ARG A 1 8.27 5.38 -11.63
CA ARG A 1 8.82 4.48 -12.68
C ARG A 1 8.59 3.04 -12.24
N VAL A 2 8.46 2.07 -13.14
CA VAL A 2 8.43 0.65 -12.74
C VAL A 2 9.83 0.27 -12.26
N GLY A 3 9.95 -0.37 -11.10
CA GLY A 3 11.25 -0.74 -10.51
C GLY A 3 12.03 0.40 -9.86
N GLY A 4 11.46 1.60 -9.72
CA GLY A 4 12.11 2.74 -9.05
C GLY A 4 12.11 2.63 -7.51
N LEU A 5 12.49 3.73 -6.87
CA LEU A 5 12.34 4.01 -5.43
C LEU A 5 11.42 5.22 -5.17
N ASP A 6 10.67 5.62 -6.19
CA ASP A 6 9.82 6.81 -6.21
C ASP A 6 8.37 6.56 -5.75
N ALA A 7 8.08 5.39 -5.15
CA ALA A 7 6.72 5.08 -4.71
C ALA A 7 6.23 6.03 -3.62
N THR A 8 7.08 6.36 -2.64
CA THR A 8 6.77 7.32 -1.56
C THR A 8 6.43 8.70 -2.14
N GLU A 9 7.28 9.22 -3.01
CA GLU A 9 7.04 10.51 -3.68
C GLU A 9 5.77 10.48 -4.53
N GLY A 10 5.47 9.34 -5.17
CA GLY A 10 4.22 9.11 -5.88
C GLY A 10 2.98 9.31 -5.01
N VAL A 11 2.98 8.73 -3.81
CA VAL A 11 1.88 8.88 -2.84
C VAL A 11 1.76 10.34 -2.39
N LEU A 12 2.87 10.97 -2.01
CA LEU A 12 2.88 12.36 -1.55
C LEU A 12 2.40 13.34 -2.63
N ARG A 13 2.82 13.13 -3.88
CA ARG A 13 2.36 13.94 -5.02
C ARG A 13 0.86 13.79 -5.25
N LEU A 14 0.32 12.57 -5.17
CA LEU A 14 -1.13 12.35 -5.29
C LEU A 14 -1.89 13.07 -4.17
N TYR A 15 -1.44 12.93 -2.93
CA TYR A 15 -2.03 13.61 -1.78
C TYR A 15 -2.04 15.13 -1.96
N ASN A 16 -0.90 15.74 -2.31
CA ASN A 16 -0.78 17.17 -2.51
C ASN A 16 -1.63 17.69 -3.69
N ASN A 17 -1.75 16.89 -4.76
CA ASN A 17 -2.55 17.25 -5.93
C ASN A 17 -4.05 17.23 -5.68
N LEU A 18 -4.54 16.44 -4.72
CA LEU A 18 -5.96 16.44 -4.36
C LEU A 18 -6.39 17.80 -3.78
N ARG A 19 -5.48 18.53 -3.11
CA ARG A 19 -5.75 19.83 -2.46
C ARG A 19 -6.97 19.75 -1.53
N ARG A 20 -7.02 18.70 -0.71
CA ARG A 20 -8.12 18.39 0.19
C ARG A 20 -7.60 18.26 1.62
N GLU A 21 -8.22 18.98 2.53
CA GLU A 21 -7.87 18.97 3.96
C GLU A 21 -8.68 17.93 4.76
N ASP A 22 -9.71 17.34 4.16
CA ASP A 22 -10.62 16.37 4.77
C ASP A 22 -10.23 14.90 4.53
N ILE A 23 -8.99 14.64 4.08
CA ILE A 23 -8.48 13.28 3.93
C ILE A 23 -8.10 12.75 5.32
N ASN A 24 -8.81 11.73 5.81
CA ASN A 24 -8.54 11.14 7.14
C ASN A 24 -7.76 9.83 7.10
N LEU A 25 -7.59 9.20 5.92
CA LEU A 25 -6.94 7.90 5.80
C LEU A 25 -6.35 7.69 4.41
N ILE A 26 -5.12 7.19 4.35
CA ILE A 26 -4.46 6.74 3.10
C ILE A 26 -4.48 5.21 3.06
N LEU A 27 -5.01 4.66 1.97
CA LEU A 27 -5.04 3.21 1.73
C LEU A 27 -4.19 2.86 0.51
N THR A 28 -3.38 1.82 0.61
CA THR A 28 -2.63 1.27 -0.52
C THR A 28 -2.83 -0.23 -0.66
N ASN A 29 -2.81 -0.72 -1.90
CA ASN A 29 -2.82 -2.16 -2.19
C ASN A 29 -1.40 -2.73 -2.12
N GLY A 30 -0.86 -2.76 -0.90
CA GLY A 30 0.49 -3.19 -0.57
C GLY A 30 1.43 -2.03 -0.28
N CYS A 31 2.47 -2.28 0.52
CA CYS A 31 3.58 -1.33 0.71
C CYS A 31 4.70 -1.52 -0.32
N ILE A 32 4.57 -2.48 -1.22
CA ILE A 32 5.53 -2.76 -2.28
C ILE A 32 4.73 -2.78 -3.58
N ILE A 33 4.98 -1.82 -4.45
CA ILE A 33 4.26 -1.64 -5.71
C ILE A 33 5.24 -1.70 -6.89
N SER A 34 4.72 -1.90 -8.10
CA SER A 34 5.44 -1.76 -9.37
C SER A 34 6.90 -2.27 -9.36
N TRP A 35 7.09 -3.58 -9.14
CA TRP A 35 8.39 -4.26 -9.12
C TRP A 35 9.32 -3.78 -7.98
N PHE A 36 9.02 -4.21 -6.75
CA PHE A 36 9.86 -3.97 -5.56
C PHE A 36 10.09 -2.48 -5.20
N ASN A 37 9.19 -1.59 -5.60
CA ASN A 37 9.22 -0.18 -5.21
C ASN A 37 8.51 -0.04 -3.86
N VAL A 38 9.30 0.15 -2.80
CA VAL A 38 8.82 0.17 -1.41
C VAL A 38 8.29 1.57 -1.08
N ILE A 39 7.09 1.63 -0.50
CA ILE A 39 6.52 2.86 0.07
C ILE A 39 7.05 3.00 1.50
N ASP A 40 7.75 4.09 1.78
CA ASP A 40 8.13 4.47 3.14
C ASP A 40 6.91 5.05 3.87
N ILE A 41 6.26 4.21 4.68
CA ILE A 41 5.06 4.60 5.43
C ILE A 41 5.35 5.63 6.54
N GLU A 42 6.57 5.63 7.07
CA GLU A 42 7.00 6.62 8.08
C GLU A 42 7.10 7.99 7.43
N GLU A 43 7.68 8.06 6.23
CA GLU A 43 7.80 9.32 5.51
C GLU A 43 6.44 9.88 5.08
N VAL A 44 5.54 9.01 4.58
CA VAL A 44 4.18 9.42 4.23
C VAL A 44 3.46 9.97 5.46
N TYR A 45 3.51 9.27 6.59
CA TYR A 45 2.84 9.70 7.81
C TYR A 45 3.46 10.99 8.38
N ARG A 46 4.79 11.10 8.39
CA ARG A 46 5.51 12.28 8.89
C ARG A 46 5.13 13.54 8.11
N THR A 47 5.03 13.41 6.79
CA THR A 47 4.76 14.54 5.87
C THR A 47 3.30 14.94 5.87
N THR A 48 2.39 13.96 5.80
CA THR A 48 0.94 14.24 5.65
C THR A 48 0.21 14.32 6.99
N ARG A 49 0.76 13.72 8.05
CA ARG A 49 0.08 13.45 9.33
C ARG A 49 -1.23 12.66 9.20
N ILE A 50 -1.48 12.09 8.02
CA ILE A 50 -2.64 11.25 7.76
C ILE A 50 -2.26 9.79 7.97
N PRO A 51 -3.02 9.02 8.76
CA PRO A 51 -2.74 7.61 8.95
C PRO A 51 -2.75 6.83 7.63
N ILE A 52 -1.91 5.79 7.56
CA ILE A 52 -1.74 4.98 6.35
C ILE A 52 -1.91 3.49 6.67
N ILE A 53 -2.59 2.78 5.78
CA ILE A 53 -2.73 1.31 5.82
C ILE A 53 -2.38 0.73 4.44
N CYS A 54 -1.34 -0.10 4.40
CA CYS A 54 -1.04 -0.97 3.27
C CYS A 54 -1.69 -2.34 3.46
N LEU A 55 -2.49 -2.78 2.49
CA LEU A 55 -3.17 -4.08 2.51
C LEU A 55 -2.52 -5.09 1.56
N THR A 56 -2.40 -6.34 2.01
CA THR A 56 -2.03 -7.49 1.18
C THR A 56 -2.97 -8.66 1.50
N TYR A 57 -3.41 -9.38 0.48
CA TYR A 57 -4.49 -10.37 0.62
C TYR A 57 -4.00 -11.80 0.84
N GLU A 58 -2.75 -12.08 0.47
CA GLU A 58 -2.13 -13.40 0.61
C GLU A 58 -0.91 -13.31 1.51
N TYR A 59 -0.64 -14.44 2.18
CA TYR A 59 0.62 -14.62 2.90
C TYR A 59 1.78 -14.72 1.90
N SER A 60 2.94 -14.23 2.31
CA SER A 60 4.20 -14.47 1.60
C SER A 60 5.34 -14.53 2.61
N ASP A 61 6.40 -15.27 2.33
CA ASP A 61 7.61 -15.30 3.18
C ASP A 61 8.44 -14.02 3.09
N GLY A 62 7.97 -13.03 2.32
CA GLY A 62 8.64 -11.76 2.08
C GLY A 62 9.27 -11.71 0.69
N ILE A 63 10.09 -10.69 0.46
CA ILE A 63 10.69 -10.42 -0.85
C ILE A 63 12.23 -10.32 -0.83
N GLU A 64 12.86 -10.54 0.32
CA GLU A 64 14.29 -10.28 0.51
C GLU A 64 15.17 -11.09 -0.45
N GLU A 65 14.86 -12.37 -0.64
CA GLU A 65 15.60 -13.23 -1.58
C GLU A 65 15.46 -12.74 -3.02
N TYR A 66 14.25 -12.32 -3.40
CA TYR A 66 13.99 -11.78 -4.74
C TYR A 66 14.68 -10.44 -4.96
N ILE A 67 14.74 -9.56 -3.94
CA ILE A 67 15.52 -8.32 -4.03
C ILE A 67 16.99 -8.64 -4.32
N ARG A 68 17.59 -9.57 -3.57
CA ARG A 68 19.00 -9.98 -3.76
C ARG A 68 19.25 -10.62 -5.12
N ARG A 69 18.26 -11.32 -5.67
CA ARG A 69 18.37 -12.02 -6.96
C ARG A 69 18.24 -11.08 -8.15
N TYR A 70 17.34 -10.11 -8.09
CA TYR A 70 16.96 -9.31 -9.26
C TYR A 70 17.61 -7.92 -9.34
N PHE A 71 18.10 -7.37 -8.23
CA PHE A 71 18.79 -6.09 -8.22
C PHE A 71 20.28 -6.30 -7.97
N LYS A 72 21.11 -5.38 -8.48
CA LYS A 72 22.57 -5.41 -8.30
C LYS A 72 23.08 -4.18 -7.55
N ASP A 73 22.63 -3.00 -7.99
CA ASP A 73 23.19 -1.73 -7.51
C ASP A 73 22.48 -1.19 -6.25
N ASP A 74 21.16 -1.40 -6.13
CA ASP A 74 20.34 -0.82 -5.03
C ASP A 74 19.89 -1.85 -3.97
N ILE A 75 20.57 -3.01 -3.88
CA ILE A 75 20.13 -4.11 -2.98
C ILE A 75 20.04 -3.65 -1.53
N ALA A 76 21.08 -2.95 -1.05
CA ALA A 76 21.18 -2.54 0.35
C ALA A 76 20.05 -1.59 0.73
N GLU A 77 19.82 -0.57 -0.09
CA GLU A 77 18.76 0.42 0.11
C GLU A 77 17.36 -0.22 0.09
N ARG A 78 17.07 -1.08 -0.91
CA ARG A 78 15.79 -1.79 -0.99
C ARG A 78 15.54 -2.70 0.19
N LEU A 79 16.57 -3.41 0.66
CA LEU A 79 16.47 -4.27 1.84
C LEU A 79 16.25 -3.44 3.11
N GLU A 80 16.93 -2.30 3.24
CA GLU A 80 16.73 -1.39 4.38
C GLU A 80 15.30 -0.86 4.40
N MET A 81 14.80 -0.34 3.27
CA MET A 81 13.41 0.12 3.13
C MET A 81 12.42 -0.99 3.45
N TYR A 82 12.65 -2.21 2.92
CA TYR A 82 11.78 -3.35 3.19
C TYR A 82 11.78 -3.74 4.68
N LYS A 83 12.94 -3.69 5.35
CA LYS A 83 13.05 -4.00 6.78
C LYS A 83 12.34 -2.96 7.64
N LYS A 84 12.43 -1.68 7.28
CA LYS A 84 11.73 -0.57 7.97
C LYS A 84 10.21 -0.75 7.99
N LEU A 85 9.64 -1.41 6.97
CA LEU A 85 8.21 -1.72 6.94
C LEU A 85 7.71 -2.61 8.09
N GLY A 86 8.62 -3.30 8.80
CA GLY A 86 8.28 -4.17 9.91
C GLY A 86 7.42 -5.38 9.52
N LYS A 87 6.86 -6.03 10.55
CA LYS A 87 6.01 -7.22 10.38
C LYS A 87 4.61 -6.84 9.89
N ARG A 88 3.96 -7.80 9.23
CA ARG A 88 2.55 -7.67 8.83
C ARG A 88 1.66 -8.18 9.95
N GLU A 89 0.65 -7.41 10.30
CA GLU A 89 -0.41 -7.80 11.24
C GLU A 89 -1.57 -8.48 10.50
N LYS A 90 -2.26 -9.41 11.16
CA LYS A 90 -3.43 -10.09 10.61
C LYS A 90 -4.73 -9.42 11.04
N VAL A 91 -5.59 -9.09 10.07
CA VAL A 91 -6.91 -8.51 10.31
C VAL A 91 -7.98 -9.38 9.67
N TYR A 92 -9.02 -9.72 10.44
CA TYR A 92 -10.15 -10.49 9.92
C TYR A 92 -11.18 -9.56 9.28
N ILE A 93 -11.55 -9.84 8.02
CA ILE A 93 -12.57 -9.10 7.30
C ILE A 93 -13.88 -9.90 7.35
N LYS A 94 -14.90 -9.34 8.01
CA LYS A 94 -16.19 -10.01 8.25
C LYS A 94 -16.93 -10.33 6.95
N LYS A 95 -16.99 -9.37 6.00
CA LYS A 95 -17.73 -9.53 4.74
C LYS A 95 -17.17 -10.64 3.85
N GLY A 96 -15.84 -10.70 3.71
CA GLY A 96 -15.15 -11.72 2.93
C GLY A 96 -14.83 -13.00 3.69
N ARG A 97 -15.09 -13.04 5.01
CA ARG A 97 -14.80 -14.15 5.92
C ARG A 97 -13.36 -14.67 5.83
N LYS A 98 -12.40 -13.78 5.57
CA LYS A 98 -10.98 -14.11 5.34
C LYS A 98 -10.07 -13.14 6.09
N TYR A 99 -8.90 -13.63 6.47
CA TYR A 99 -7.82 -12.79 7.00
C TYR A 99 -7.07 -12.07 5.88
N VAL A 100 -6.77 -10.80 6.09
CA VAL A 100 -5.83 -10.01 5.29
C VAL A 100 -4.64 -9.61 6.15
N TYR A 101 -3.58 -9.19 5.49
CA TYR A 101 -2.33 -8.78 6.11
C TYR A 101 -2.11 -7.29 5.89
N VAL A 102 -1.78 -6.58 6.97
CA VAL A 102 -1.64 -5.12 6.93
C VAL A 102 -0.30 -4.67 7.49
N ARG A 103 0.19 -3.56 6.97
CA ARG A 103 1.16 -2.68 7.62
C ARG A 103 0.54 -1.31 7.71
N PHE A 104 0.69 -0.65 8.84
CA PHE A 104 0.01 0.62 9.09
C PHE A 104 0.84 1.49 10.03
N LEU A 105 0.57 2.80 9.97
CA LEU A 105 1.14 3.78 10.86
C LEU A 105 0.12 4.88 11.14
N GLY A 106 0.14 5.42 12.36
CA GLY A 106 -0.79 6.46 12.81
C GLY A 106 -2.14 5.95 13.31
N LEU A 107 -2.30 4.63 13.49
CA LEU A 107 -3.49 3.98 14.06
C LEU A 107 -3.06 2.83 14.98
N SER A 108 -3.96 2.41 15.86
CA SER A 108 -3.94 1.13 16.54
C SER A 108 -4.49 0.00 15.67
N LEU A 109 -4.16 -1.25 16.01
CA LEU A 109 -4.67 -2.42 15.29
C LEU A 109 -6.21 -2.53 15.33
N GLU A 110 -6.83 -2.06 16.41
CA GLU A 110 -8.29 -2.04 16.56
C GLU A 110 -8.94 -1.01 15.64
N GLU A 111 -8.38 0.19 15.55
CA GLU A 111 -8.83 1.22 14.61
C GLU A 111 -8.69 0.75 13.16
N VAL A 112 -7.56 0.11 12.81
CA VAL A 112 -7.36 -0.50 11.49
C VAL A 112 -8.43 -1.55 11.21
N ARG A 113 -8.70 -2.45 12.16
CA ARG A 113 -9.75 -3.47 12.01
C ARG A 113 -11.12 -2.84 11.78
N THR A 114 -11.45 -1.80 12.53
CA THR A 114 -12.72 -1.08 12.42
C THR A 114 -12.84 -0.36 11.08
N ALA A 115 -11.83 0.41 10.69
CA ALA A 115 -11.77 1.12 9.42
C ALA A 115 -11.88 0.16 8.22
N LEU A 116 -11.16 -0.96 8.23
CA LEU A 116 -11.24 -1.92 7.13
C LEU A 116 -12.62 -2.58 7.04
N ASN A 117 -13.23 -2.96 8.17
CA ASN A 117 -14.55 -3.58 8.15
C ASN A 117 -15.69 -2.60 7.80
N SER A 118 -15.50 -1.29 7.99
CA SER A 118 -16.47 -0.27 7.55
C SER A 118 -16.31 0.09 6.07
N LEU A 119 -15.08 0.08 5.56
CA LEU A 119 -14.76 0.44 4.16
C LEU A 119 -14.90 -0.72 3.17
N ILE A 120 -15.23 -1.94 3.63
CA ILE A 120 -15.44 -3.11 2.77
C ILE A 120 -16.92 -3.45 2.74
N TYR A 121 -17.55 -3.31 1.56
CA TYR A 121 -18.93 -3.73 1.34
C TYR A 121 -19.04 -5.22 1.03
N SER A 122 -18.16 -5.73 0.16
CA SER A 122 -18.12 -7.13 -0.28
C SER A 122 -16.69 -7.64 -0.48
N GLY A 123 -16.47 -8.93 -0.22
CA GLY A 123 -15.15 -9.56 -0.31
C GLY A 123 -14.17 -9.03 0.73
N VAL A 124 -12.91 -8.82 0.32
CA VAL A 124 -11.81 -8.39 1.21
C VAL A 124 -11.14 -7.07 0.79
N VAL A 125 -11.57 -6.48 -0.33
CA VAL A 125 -10.95 -5.28 -0.90
C VAL A 125 -11.76 -4.05 -0.49
N PRO A 126 -11.16 -3.06 0.19
CA PRO A 126 -11.84 -1.80 0.51
C PRO A 126 -12.41 -1.11 -0.74
N GLU A 127 -13.61 -0.55 -0.64
CA GLU A 127 -14.27 0.15 -1.75
C GLU A 127 -13.36 1.19 -2.43
N PRO A 128 -12.64 2.06 -1.69
CA PRO A 128 -11.77 3.07 -2.31
C PRO A 128 -10.65 2.44 -3.15
N LEU A 129 -10.07 1.33 -2.68
CA LEU A 129 -9.02 0.61 -3.40
C LEU A 129 -9.58 -0.10 -4.64
N ARG A 130 -10.80 -0.64 -4.58
CA ARG A 130 -11.42 -1.25 -5.75
C ARG A 130 -11.67 -0.21 -6.84
N ILE A 131 -12.23 0.94 -6.48
CA ILE A 131 -12.50 2.04 -7.41
C ILE A 131 -11.19 2.52 -8.04
N ALA A 132 -10.16 2.78 -7.22
CA ALA A 132 -8.85 3.17 -7.71
C ALA A 132 -8.26 2.16 -8.71
N ASN A 133 -8.35 0.86 -8.41
CA ASN A 133 -7.87 -0.20 -9.31
C ASN A 133 -8.69 -0.29 -10.61
N LEU A 134 -10.02 -0.09 -10.56
CA LEU A 134 -10.85 -0.05 -11.77
C LEU A 134 -10.47 1.12 -12.68
N ILE A 135 -10.28 2.31 -12.11
CA ILE A 135 -9.84 3.51 -12.84
C ILE A 135 -8.46 3.28 -13.46
N ALA A 136 -7.50 2.77 -12.67
CA ALA A 136 -6.15 2.50 -13.16
C ALA A 136 -6.14 1.50 -14.33
N ARG A 137 -6.95 0.43 -14.25
CA ARG A 137 -7.08 -0.55 -15.33
C ARG A 137 -7.74 0.03 -16.59
N ALA A 138 -8.76 0.86 -16.43
CA ALA A 138 -9.40 1.53 -17.56
C ALA A 138 -8.42 2.47 -18.27
N LEU A 139 -7.69 3.30 -17.52
CA LEU A 139 -6.66 4.19 -18.08
C LEU A 139 -5.53 3.43 -18.76
N LEU A 140 -5.06 2.33 -18.17
CA LEU A 140 -4.02 1.50 -18.79
C LEU A 140 -4.48 0.97 -20.16
N LYS A 141 -5.73 0.51 -20.26
CA LYS A 141 -6.30 0.02 -21.52
C LYS A 141 -6.40 1.13 -22.56
N VAL A 142 -6.82 2.34 -22.16
CA VAL A 142 -6.92 3.50 -23.08
C VAL A 142 -5.54 3.97 -23.54
N LEU A 143 -4.54 3.98 -22.66
CA LEU A 143 -3.23 4.55 -22.97
C LEU A 143 -2.27 3.58 -23.71
N TYR A 144 -2.49 2.27 -23.61
CA TYR A 144 -1.54 1.26 -24.11
C TYR A 144 -2.18 0.12 -24.93
N CYS A 145 -3.49 0.15 -25.18
CA CYS A 145 -4.16 -0.83 -26.03
C CYS A 145 -4.99 -0.18 -27.15
N GLU A 146 -4.43 0.85 -27.79
CA GLU A 146 -4.73 1.13 -29.21
C GLU A 146 -3.87 0.23 -30.11
#